data_AF-A0A655P527-F1
#
_entry.id   AF-A0A655P527-F1
#
_cell.length_a   1.000
_cell.length_b   1.000
_cell.length_c   1.000
_cell.angle_alpha   90.00
_cell.angle_beta   90.00
_cell.angle_gamma   90.00
#
_symmetry.space_group_name_H-M   'P 1'
#
loop_
_entity.id
_entity.type
_entity.pdbx_description
1 polymer ?
#
loop_
_entity_poly.entity_id
_entity_poly.type
_entity_poly.pdbx_seq_one_letter_code
_entity_poly.pdbx_strand_id
1 'polypeptide(L)'
;MRNKLELEALIGEPLTSFAYPYGDHDATSKQLAQDLGYPFAVATNSGPLLMHQDPYQIRRIAIFPRTDTFGLWRKVKGNYLFRKMNKK
;
A
#
# COMPACT_ATOMS: atom_id res chain seq x y z
N MET A 1 -6.21 -4.88 -17.44
CA MET A 1 -5.07 -5.54 -18.13
C MET A 1 -4.25 -4.57 -18.97
N ARG A 2 -4.87 -3.77 -19.86
CA ARG A 2 -4.15 -2.89 -20.79
C ARG A 2 -3.11 -1.96 -20.17
N ASN A 3 -3.42 -1.32 -19.04
CA ASN A 3 -2.48 -0.42 -18.35
C ASN A 3 -1.19 -1.10 -17.88
N LYS A 4 -1.27 -2.33 -17.33
CA LYS A 4 -0.09 -3.07 -16.86
C LYS A 4 0.87 -3.32 -18.03
N LEU A 5 0.35 -3.87 -19.12
CA LEU A 5 1.13 -4.20 -20.32
C LEU A 5 1.75 -2.95 -20.96
N GLU A 6 1.01 -1.85 -21.04
CA GLU A 6 1.51 -0.59 -21.60
C GLU A 6 2.65 0.00 -20.76
N LEU A 7 2.54 -0.05 -19.42
CA LEU A 7 3.58 0.45 -18.53
C LEU A 7 4.81 -0.46 -18.50
N GLU A 8 4.63 -1.79 -18.51
CA GLU A 8 5.75 -2.74 -18.58
C GLU A 8 6.50 -2.61 -19.90
N ALA A 9 5.79 -2.40 -21.03
CA ALA A 9 6.42 -2.12 -22.31
C ALA A 9 7.17 -0.79 -22.34
N LEU A 10 6.66 0.23 -21.64
CA LEU A 10 7.28 1.55 -21.55
C LEU A 10 8.54 1.55 -20.67
N ILE A 11 8.51 0.84 -19.54
CA ILE A 11 9.59 0.82 -18.55
C ILE A 11 10.63 -0.27 -18.89
N GLY A 12 10.22 -1.33 -19.60
CA GLY A 12 11.06 -2.49 -19.91
C GLY A 12 11.21 -3.48 -18.76
N GLU A 13 10.47 -3.28 -17.66
CA GLU A 13 10.55 -4.06 -16.43
C GLU A 13 9.14 -4.43 -15.95
N PRO A 14 8.95 -5.58 -15.27
CA PRO A 14 7.66 -5.99 -14.73
C PRO A 14 7.21 -5.08 -13.59
N LEU A 15 5.91 -4.79 -13.53
CA LEU A 15 5.35 -4.04 -12.41
C LEU A 15 5.24 -4.92 -11.15
N THR A 16 5.92 -4.50 -10.08
CA THR A 16 6.05 -5.28 -8.85
C THR A 16 4.99 -5.00 -7.79
N SER A 17 4.17 -3.96 -7.99
CA SER A 17 3.14 -3.58 -7.01
C SER A 17 1.95 -2.88 -7.63
N PHE A 18 0.82 -2.95 -6.93
CA PHE A 18 -0.40 -2.25 -7.28
C PHE A 18 -0.90 -1.36 -6.13
N ALA A 19 -1.41 -0.17 -6.42
CA ALA A 19 -1.99 0.72 -5.42
C ALA A 19 -3.48 0.93 -5.71
N TYR A 20 -4.35 0.56 -4.76
CA TYR A 20 -5.79 0.74 -4.95
C TYR A 20 -6.14 2.23 -5.02
N PRO A 21 -6.88 2.67 -6.06
CA PRO A 21 -7.37 4.03 -6.16
C PRO A 21 -8.13 4.42 -4.88
N TYR A 22 -7.79 5.57 -4.31
CA TYR A 22 -8.35 6.07 -3.04
C TYR A 22 -8.17 5.15 -1.82
N GLY A 23 -7.47 4.02 -1.96
CA GLY A 23 -7.42 2.95 -0.97
C GLY A 23 -8.71 2.12 -0.84
N ASP A 24 -9.66 2.36 -1.74
CA ASP A 24 -10.93 1.66 -1.79
C ASP A 24 -10.73 0.37 -2.57
N HIS A 25 -11.02 -0.75 -1.92
CA HIS A 25 -10.82 -2.07 -2.51
C HIS A 25 -11.77 -3.06 -1.85
N ASP A 26 -12.22 -4.02 -2.64
CA ASP A 26 -13.07 -5.12 -2.24
C ASP A 26 -12.37 -6.46 -2.52
N ALA A 27 -13.06 -7.56 -2.20
CA ALA A 27 -12.56 -8.90 -2.49
C ALA A 27 -12.25 -9.08 -3.99
N THR A 28 -13.08 -8.50 -4.86
CA THR A 28 -12.93 -8.56 -6.32
C THR A 28 -11.64 -7.89 -6.78
N SER A 29 -11.37 -6.68 -6.30
CA SER A 29 -10.17 -5.91 -6.63
C SER A 29 -8.91 -6.60 -6.13
N LYS A 30 -8.98 -7.20 -4.94
CA LYS A 30 -7.88 -7.99 -4.38
C LYS A 30 -7.62 -9.27 -5.19
N GLN A 31 -8.67 -9.94 -5.66
CA GLN A 31 -8.53 -11.11 -6.52
C GLN A 31 -7.92 -10.71 -7.87
N LEU A 32 -8.37 -9.61 -8.46
CA LEU A 32 -7.82 -9.11 -9.72
C LEU A 32 -6.32 -8.78 -9.62
N ALA A 33 -5.87 -8.19 -8.50
CA ALA A 33 -4.44 -7.93 -8.29
C ALA A 33 -3.60 -9.23 -8.24
N GLN A 34 -4.15 -10.29 -7.63
CA GLN A 34 -3.54 -11.63 -7.61
C GLN A 34 -3.52 -12.27 -9.01
N ASP A 35 -4.65 -12.25 -9.71
CA ASP A 35 -4.81 -12.86 -11.03
C ASP A 35 -3.91 -12.19 -12.08
N LEU A 36 -3.66 -10.89 -11.92
CA LEU A 36 -2.72 -10.13 -12.75
C LEU A 36 -1.25 -10.42 -12.40
N GLY A 37 -0.96 -11.20 -11.37
CA GLY A 37 0.38 -11.60 -10.97
C GLY A 37 1.19 -10.50 -10.27
N TYR A 38 0.53 -9.56 -9.59
CA TYR A 38 1.26 -8.60 -8.74
C TYR A 38 1.75 -9.27 -7.46
N PRO A 39 3.03 -9.15 -7.09
CA PRO A 39 3.55 -9.70 -5.83
C PRO A 39 2.87 -9.16 -4.57
N PHE A 40 2.48 -7.88 -4.57
CA PHE A 40 1.81 -7.23 -3.44
C PHE A 40 0.98 -6.02 -3.88
N ALA A 41 0.04 -5.60 -3.03
CA ALA A 41 -0.78 -4.42 -3.24
C ALA A 41 -0.89 -3.54 -1.98
N VAL A 42 -0.89 -2.22 -2.19
CA VAL A 42 -0.91 -1.21 -1.12
C VAL A 42 -2.30 -0.57 -0.98
N ALA A 43 -2.78 -0.55 0.26
CA ALA A 43 -4.03 0.09 0.67
C ALA A 43 -3.74 1.41 1.42
N THR A 44 -4.76 2.05 2.00
CA THR A 44 -4.59 3.27 2.81
C THR A 44 -4.55 2.94 4.30
N ASN A 45 -5.72 2.86 4.93
CA ASN A 45 -5.91 2.58 6.36
C ASN A 45 -6.58 1.22 6.63
N SER A 46 -6.72 0.40 5.59
CA SER A 46 -7.33 -0.92 5.61
C SER A 46 -6.25 -2.02 5.65
N GLY A 47 -6.63 -3.20 6.14
CA GLY A 47 -5.72 -4.34 6.29
C GLY A 47 -5.10 -4.49 7.69
N PRO A 48 -4.31 -5.55 7.88
CA PRO A 48 -3.62 -5.86 9.13
C PRO A 48 -2.56 -4.83 9.50
N LEU A 49 -2.18 -4.78 10.79
CA LEU A 49 -1.07 -3.93 11.24
C LEU A 49 0.28 -4.45 10.78
N LEU A 50 0.40 -5.78 10.68
CA LEU A 50 1.60 -6.45 10.27
C LEU A 50 1.53 -6.73 8.77
N MET A 51 2.48 -6.18 8.02
CA MET A 51 2.52 -6.28 6.55
C MET A 51 2.47 -7.73 6.04
N HIS A 52 3.10 -8.66 6.75
CA HIS A 52 3.19 -10.06 6.36
C HIS A 52 1.86 -10.83 6.46
N GLN A 53 0.85 -10.28 7.13
CA GLN A 53 -0.44 -10.96 7.30
C GLN A 53 -1.31 -10.90 6.04
N ASP A 54 -1.19 -9.84 5.23
CA ASP A 54 -1.88 -9.72 3.96
C ASP A 54 -1.06 -8.88 2.96
N PRO A 55 -0.31 -9.52 2.04
CA PRO A 55 0.52 -8.79 1.08
C PRO A 55 -0.30 -7.98 0.08
N TYR A 56 -1.62 -8.18 -0.02
CA TYR A 56 -2.49 -7.42 -0.90
C TYR A 56 -3.28 -6.32 -0.18
N GLN A 57 -3.00 -6.09 1.11
CA GLN A 57 -3.59 -5.00 1.90
C GLN A 57 -2.52 -4.30 2.75
N ILE A 58 -1.40 -3.94 2.14
CA ILE A 58 -0.31 -3.27 2.86
C ILE A 58 -0.75 -1.84 3.22
N ARG A 59 -0.83 -1.55 4.52
CA ARG A 59 -1.16 -0.23 5.05
C ARG A 59 -0.10 0.82 4.71
N ARG A 60 -0.54 2.04 4.40
CA ARG A 60 0.34 3.20 4.19
C ARG A 60 0.23 4.20 5.33
N ILE A 61 1.30 4.95 5.54
CA ILE A 61 1.31 6.10 6.46
C ILE A 61 1.16 7.38 5.64
N ALA A 62 0.03 8.07 5.80
CA ALA A 62 -0.21 9.33 5.11
C ALA A 62 0.79 10.41 5.56
N ILE A 63 1.44 11.07 4.59
CA ILE A 63 2.27 12.26 4.79
C ILE A 63 1.42 13.47 4.40
N PHE A 64 1.30 14.43 5.31
CA PHE A 64 0.53 15.67 5.08
C PHE A 64 1.48 16.85 4.89
N PRO A 65 1.08 17.92 4.18
CA PRO A 65 1.94 19.09 3.94
C PRO A 65 2.51 19.74 5.21
N ARG A 66 1.80 19.65 6.35
CA ARG A 66 2.26 20.14 7.66
C ARG A 66 3.23 19.16 8.38
N THR A 67 3.65 18.07 7.74
CA THR A 67 4.58 17.11 8.35
C THR A 67 5.99 17.68 8.26
N ASP A 68 6.53 18.11 9.40
CA ASP A 68 7.92 18.50 9.57
C ASP A 68 8.86 17.29 9.54
N THR A 69 10.18 17.53 9.48
CA THR A 69 11.20 16.47 9.51
C THR A 69 11.08 15.59 10.76
N PHE A 70 10.76 16.19 11.91
CA PHE A 70 10.52 15.45 13.15
C PHE A 70 9.23 14.60 13.11
N GLY A 71 8.16 15.11 12.51
CA GLY A 71 6.92 14.39 12.27
C GLY A 71 7.10 13.24 11.28
N LEU A 72 7.93 13.41 10.25
CA LEU A 72 8.33 12.35 9.33
C LEU A 72 9.13 11.27 10.06
N TRP A 73 10.16 11.66 10.83
CA TRP A 73 10.95 10.73 11.64
C TRP A 73 10.06 9.89 12.57
N ARG A 74 9.11 10.54 13.26
CA ARG A 74 8.16 9.86 14.16
C ARG A 74 7.29 8.85 13.42
N LYS A 75 6.93 9.12 12.16
CA LYS A 75 6.13 8.24 11.30
C LYS A 75 6.94 7.05 10.78
N VAL A 76 8.19 7.25 10.41
CA VAL A 76 9.04 6.23 9.74
C VAL A 76 9.74 5.29 10.74
N LYS A 77 9.90 5.65 12.01
CA LYS A 77 10.54 4.83 13.06
C LYS A 77 9.85 3.46 13.38
N GLY A 78 8.91 3.00 12.56
CA GLY A 78 8.23 1.69 12.67
C GLY A 78 7.11 1.64 13.71
N ASN A 79 7.28 2.28 14.88
CA ASN A 79 6.32 2.18 15.97
C ASN A 79 5.09 3.09 15.84
N TYR A 80 5.02 3.93 14.78
CA TYR A 80 3.95 4.89 14.60
C TYR A 80 2.57 4.24 14.50
N LEU A 81 2.46 3.19 13.69
CA LEU A 81 1.20 2.49 13.43
C LEU A 81 0.67 1.81 14.71
N PHE A 82 1.55 1.12 15.44
CA PHE A 82 1.23 0.44 16.70
C PHE A 82 0.79 1.43 17.79
N ARG A 83 1.50 2.56 17.94
CA ARG A 83 1.15 3.59 18.93
C ARG A 83 -0.19 4.27 18.63
N LYS A 84 -0.56 4.39 17.35
CA LYS A 84 -1.85 4.96 16.95
C LYS A 84 -3.02 4.04 17.32
N MET A 85 -2.84 2.72 17.24
CA MET A 85 -3.86 1.72 17.58
C MET A 85 -4.05 1.50 19.07
N ASN A 86 -2.98 1.63 19.86
CA ASN A 86 -3.02 1.47 21.32
C ASN A 86 -3.62 2.66 22.08
N LYS A 87 -4.01 3.74 21.37
CA LYS A 87 -4.67 4.92 21.95
C LYS A 87 -6.20 4.80 22.04
N LYS A 88 -6.73 3.58 22.15
CA LYS A 88 -8.16 3.37 22.42
C LYS A 88 -8.47 3.64 23.89
#